data_AF-A0A6L5FXY5-F1
#
_entry.id   AF-A0A6L5FXY5-F1
#
_cell.length_a   1.000
_cell.length_b   1.000
_cell.length_c   1.000
_cell.angle_alpha   90.00
_cell.angle_beta   90.00
_cell.angle_gamma   90.00
#
_symmetry.space_group_name_H-M   'P 1'
#
loop_
_entity.id
_entity.type
_entity.pdbx_description
1 polymer ?
#
loop_
_entity_poly.entity_id
_entity_poly.type
_entity_poly.pdbx_seq_one_letter_code
_entity_poly.pdbx_strand_id
1 'polypeptide(L)'
;MLKDPGDLNNSQLDVLDSLRRERSVLYRCWQLKEGLRDLYWLRRPQDAALHLDWWLAWACRCRIPAFVKLSRTIRANRNRILAAVEL
;
A
#
# COMPACT_ATOMS: atom_id res chain seq x y z
N MET A 1 11.04 8.14 6.18
CA MET A 1 9.96 7.58 5.31
C MET A 1 10.62 7.22 3.97
N LEU A 2 10.45 6.02 3.42
CA LEU A 2 10.99 5.69 2.08
C LEU A 2 10.41 6.64 1.03
N LYS A 3 11.27 7.08 0.11
CA LYS A 3 10.97 7.97 -1.03
C LYS A 3 9.86 7.38 -1.92
N ASP A 4 9.25 8.23 -2.73
CA ASP A 4 8.37 7.79 -3.80
C ASP A 4 9.09 6.75 -4.69
N PRO A 5 8.40 5.73 -5.23
CA PRO A 5 9.04 4.70 -6.05
C PRO A 5 9.80 5.28 -7.25
N GLY A 6 9.33 6.42 -7.78
CA GLY A 6 10.00 7.16 -8.87
C GLY A 6 11.27 7.90 -8.46
N ASP A 7 11.52 8.09 -7.17
CA ASP A 7 12.66 8.84 -6.63
C ASP A 7 13.73 7.94 -5.98
N LEU A 8 13.58 6.62 -6.14
CA LEU A 8 14.54 5.65 -5.63
C LEU A 8 15.81 5.68 -6.49
N ASN A 9 16.95 5.81 -5.83
CA ASN A 9 18.24 5.67 -6.51
C ASN A 9 18.61 4.19 -6.70
N ASN A 10 19.63 3.92 -7.52
CA ASN A 10 20.04 2.55 -7.86
C ASN A 10 20.35 1.69 -6.61
N SER A 11 21.04 2.25 -5.61
CA SER A 11 21.37 1.48 -4.39
C SER A 11 20.14 1.15 -3.54
N GLN A 12 19.12 2.01 -3.54
CA GLN A 12 17.84 1.72 -2.88
C GLN A 12 17.05 0.64 -3.63
N LEU A 13 17.10 0.63 -4.96
CA LEU A 13 16.49 -0.42 -5.78
C LEU A 13 17.15 -1.77 -5.54
N ASP A 14 18.49 -1.80 -5.45
CA ASP A 14 19.25 -3.03 -5.15
C ASP A 14 18.87 -3.61 -3.79
N VAL A 15 18.70 -2.75 -2.76
CA VAL A 15 18.22 -3.17 -1.43
C VAL A 15 16.81 -3.75 -1.52
N LEU A 16 15.89 -3.09 -2.21
CA LEU A 16 14.53 -3.62 -2.38
C LEU A 16 14.54 -4.96 -3.13
N ASP A 17 15.41 -5.13 -4.12
CA ASP A 17 15.52 -6.38 -4.88
C ASP A 17 16.11 -7.52 -4.03
N SER A 18 17.09 -7.23 -3.15
CA SER A 18 17.57 -8.21 -2.16
C SER A 18 16.45 -8.62 -1.20
N LEU A 19 15.76 -7.64 -0.60
CA LEU A 19 14.67 -7.88 0.34
C LEU A 19 13.52 -8.68 -0.31
N ARG A 20 13.25 -8.42 -1.60
CA ARG A 20 12.30 -9.18 -2.41
C ARG A 20 12.73 -10.63 -2.57
N ARG A 21 13.99 -10.87 -2.97
CA ARG A 21 14.55 -12.23 -3.14
C ARG A 21 14.50 -13.03 -1.83
N GLU A 22 14.73 -12.37 -0.71
CA GLU A 22 14.70 -12.97 0.63
C GLU A 22 13.28 -13.15 1.20
N ARG A 23 12.22 -12.74 0.47
CA ARG A 23 10.82 -12.74 0.96
C ARG A 23 10.67 -11.98 2.28
N SER A 24 11.46 -10.93 2.46
CA SER A 24 11.57 -10.18 3.70
C SER A 24 10.23 -9.55 4.13
N VAL A 25 10.00 -9.51 5.44
CA VAL A 25 8.87 -8.77 6.03
C VAL A 25 8.96 -7.28 5.69
N LEU A 26 10.17 -6.72 5.59
CA LEU A 26 10.38 -5.31 5.22
C LEU A 26 9.92 -5.04 3.79
N TYR A 27 10.20 -5.96 2.86
CA TYR A 27 9.69 -5.85 1.50
C TYR A 27 8.16 -5.86 1.47
N ARG A 28 7.54 -6.79 2.21
CA ARG A 28 6.06 -6.85 2.32
C ARG A 28 5.47 -5.57 2.95
N CYS A 29 6.11 -5.03 4.00
CA CYS A 29 5.73 -3.75 4.59
C CYS A 29 5.78 -2.62 3.55
N TRP A 30 6.86 -2.58 2.75
CA TRP A 30 7.02 -1.60 1.70
C TRP A 30 5.91 -1.73 0.65
N GLN A 31 5.63 -2.94 0.16
CA GLN A 31 4.56 -3.15 -0.82
C GLN A 31 3.18 -2.76 -0.29
N LEU A 32 2.86 -3.05 0.98
CA LEU A 32 1.60 -2.63 1.59
C LEU A 32 1.51 -1.11 1.77
N LYS A 33 2.62 -0.45 2.10
CA LYS A 33 2.69 1.02 2.15
C LYS A 33 2.45 1.62 0.76
N GLU A 34 3.19 1.17 -0.25
CA GLU A 34 3.05 1.69 -1.62
C GLU A 34 1.68 1.38 -2.20
N GLY A 35 1.16 0.17 -2.02
CA GLY A 35 -0.19 -0.17 -2.46
C GLY A 35 -1.28 0.70 -1.81
N LEU A 36 -1.08 1.24 -0.61
CA LEU A 36 -2.01 2.22 -0.04
C LEU A 36 -1.78 3.63 -0.62
N ARG A 37 -0.54 4.01 -0.89
CA ARG A 37 -0.19 5.27 -1.55
C ARG A 37 -0.82 5.35 -2.93
N ASP A 38 -0.75 4.26 -3.70
CA ASP A 38 -1.28 4.15 -5.07
C ASP A 38 -2.75 4.57 -5.17
N LEU A 39 -3.55 4.40 -4.10
CA LEU A 39 -4.95 4.84 -4.03
C LEU A 39 -5.11 6.32 -4.40
N TYR A 40 -4.14 7.17 -4.05
CA TYR A 40 -4.14 8.61 -4.31
C TYR A 40 -3.51 9.01 -5.65
N TRP A 41 -2.90 8.06 -6.36
CA TRP A 41 -2.22 8.27 -7.64
C TRP A 41 -2.89 7.53 -8.80
N LEU A 42 -4.10 6.97 -8.57
CA LEU A 42 -4.88 6.30 -9.60
C LEU A 42 -5.19 7.27 -10.74
N ARG A 43 -4.98 6.83 -11.98
CA ARG A 43 -5.32 7.61 -13.18
C ARG A 43 -6.82 7.87 -13.32
N ARG A 44 -7.63 7.03 -12.70
CA ARG A 44 -9.09 7.02 -12.76
C ARG A 44 -9.63 6.90 -11.34
N PRO A 45 -10.15 7.98 -10.74
CA PRO A 45 -10.69 7.94 -9.38
C PRO A 45 -11.78 6.88 -9.19
N GLN A 46 -12.56 6.56 -10.22
CA GLN A 46 -13.56 5.49 -10.18
C GLN A 46 -12.99 4.09 -9.87
N ASP A 47 -11.68 3.87 -10.07
CA ASP A 47 -11.03 2.60 -9.77
C ASP A 47 -10.65 2.49 -8.27
N ALA A 48 -10.80 3.58 -7.49
CA ALA A 48 -10.41 3.64 -6.08
C ALA A 48 -11.09 2.59 -5.21
N ALA A 49 -12.38 2.33 -5.43
CA ALA A 49 -13.12 1.31 -4.70
C ALA A 49 -12.51 -0.08 -4.92
N LEU A 50 -12.24 -0.43 -6.18
CA LEU A 50 -11.65 -1.72 -6.55
C LEU A 50 -10.23 -1.87 -6.00
N HIS A 51 -9.41 -0.84 -6.13
CA HIS A 51 -8.05 -0.81 -5.60
C HIS A 51 -8.03 -0.96 -4.08
N LEU A 52 -8.91 -0.24 -3.38
CA LEU A 52 -9.03 -0.31 -1.93
C LEU A 52 -9.48 -1.69 -1.45
N ASP A 53 -10.41 -2.33 -2.16
CA ASP A 53 -10.88 -3.68 -1.82
C ASP A 53 -9.76 -4.72 -2.01
N TRP A 54 -8.98 -4.62 -3.09
CA TRP A 54 -7.77 -5.43 -3.30
C TRP A 54 -6.77 -5.26 -2.16
N TRP A 55 -6.45 -4.00 -1.81
CA TRP A 55 -5.50 -3.70 -0.75
C TRP A 55 -5.97 -4.23 0.60
N LEU A 56 -7.26 -4.04 0.94
CA LEU A 56 -7.87 -4.52 2.17
C LEU A 56 -7.84 -6.04 2.29
N ALA A 57 -8.05 -6.76 1.19
CA ALA A 57 -7.98 -8.22 1.13
C ALA A 57 -6.56 -8.73 1.39
N TRP A 58 -5.52 -7.97 1.02
CA TRP A 58 -4.14 -8.30 1.31
C TRP A 58 -3.74 -7.92 2.74
N ALA A 59 -4.00 -6.67 3.14
CA ALA A 59 -3.58 -6.10 4.41
C ALA A 59 -4.16 -6.87 5.61
N CYS A 60 -5.40 -7.37 5.54
CA CYS A 60 -5.97 -8.13 6.66
C CYS A 60 -5.34 -9.51 6.88
N ARG A 61 -4.63 -10.07 5.88
CA ARG A 61 -4.01 -11.41 5.92
C ARG A 61 -2.49 -11.37 5.95
N CYS A 62 -1.87 -10.19 5.94
CA CYS A 62 -0.42 -10.03 5.80
C CYS A 62 0.41 -10.48 7.02
N ARG A 63 -0.24 -10.74 8.17
CA ARG A 63 0.36 -11.10 9.47
C ARG A 63 1.28 -10.01 10.08
N ILE A 64 1.16 -8.76 9.63
CA ILE A 64 1.88 -7.62 10.18
C ILE A 64 0.90 -6.80 11.05
N PRO A 65 1.04 -6.79 12.39
CA PRO A 65 0.01 -6.25 13.29
C PRO A 65 -0.42 -4.81 12.97
N ALA A 66 0.53 -3.95 12.59
CA ALA A 66 0.25 -2.57 12.21
C ALA A 66 -0.67 -2.47 10.98
N PHE A 67 -0.42 -3.25 9.93
CA PHE A 67 -1.26 -3.27 8.71
C PHE A 67 -2.60 -3.96 8.94
N VAL A 68 -2.64 -5.00 9.77
CA VAL A 68 -3.92 -5.65 10.14
C VAL A 68 -4.81 -4.64 10.87
N LYS A 69 -4.25 -3.90 11.85
CA LYS A 69 -4.96 -2.82 12.55
C LYS A 69 -5.40 -1.73 11.57
N LEU A 70 -4.51 -1.26 10.70
CA LEU A 70 -4.83 -0.25 9.70
C LEU A 70 -5.96 -0.69 8.76
N SER A 71 -5.97 -1.96 8.33
CA SER A 71 -7.04 -2.50 7.49
C SER A 71 -8.41 -2.46 8.16
N ARG A 72 -8.48 -2.56 9.50
CA ARG A 72 -9.73 -2.41 10.26
C ARG A 72 -10.17 -0.95 10.29
N THR A 73 -9.23 -0.04 10.55
CA THR A 73 -9.50 1.41 10.55
C THR A 73 -9.98 1.90 9.19
N ILE A 74 -9.33 1.46 8.10
CA ILE A 74 -9.71 1.82 6.73
C ILE A 74 -11.09 1.26 6.38
N ARG A 75 -11.40 0.00 6.73
CA ARG A 75 -12.77 -0.53 6.55
C ARG A 75 -13.82 0.32 7.25
N ALA A 76 -13.57 0.72 8.50
CA ALA A 76 -14.49 1.56 9.27
C ALA A 76 -14.70 2.95 8.66
N ASN A 77 -13.72 3.46 7.88
CA ASN A 77 -13.77 4.78 7.25
C ASN A 77 -13.88 4.72 5.72
N ARG A 78 -14.21 3.55 5.14
CA ARG A 78 -14.14 3.29 3.69
C ARG A 78 -14.83 4.38 2.87
N ASN A 79 -16.07 4.71 3.20
CA ASN A 79 -16.86 5.69 2.44
C ASN A 79 -16.24 7.10 2.49
N ARG A 80 -15.66 7.50 3.63
CA ARG A 80 -14.99 8.80 3.76
C ARG A 80 -13.69 8.85 2.94
N ILE A 81 -12.94 7.75 2.92
CA ILE A 81 -11.72 7.63 2.14
C ILE A 81 -12.03 7.69 0.64
N LEU A 82 -13.03 6.94 0.17
CA LEU A 82 -13.42 6.95 -1.24
C LEU A 82 -13.94 8.33 -1.68
N ALA A 83 -14.79 8.96 -0.86
CA ALA A 83 -15.24 10.32 -1.13
C ALA A 83 -14.07 11.32 -1.24
N ALA A 84 -12.99 11.13 -0.47
CA ALA A 84 -11.81 11.99 -0.53
C ALA A 84 -10.93 11.76 -1.78
N VAL A 85 -11.03 10.60 -2.43
CA VAL A 85 -10.25 10.25 -3.63
C VAL A 85 -10.98 10.68 -4.92
N GLU A 86 -12.32 10.78 -4.87
CA GLU A 86 -13.18 11.17 -6.00
C GLU A 86 -13.37 12.69 -6.15
N LEU A 87 -12.87 13.50 -5.21
CA LEU A 87 -12.87 14.97 -5.24
C LEU A 87 -11.74 15.53 -6.12
#